data_AF-A0A2E0M254-F1
#
_entry.id   AF-A0A2E0M254-F1
#
_cell.length_a   1.000
_cell.length_b   1.000
_cell.length_c   1.000
_cell.angle_alpha   90.00
_cell.angle_beta   90.00
_cell.angle_gamma   90.00
#
_symmetry.space_group_name_H-M   'P 1'
#
loop_
_entity.id
_entity.type
_entity.pdbx_description
1 polymer ?
#
loop_
_entity_poly.entity_id
_entity_poly.type
_entity_poly.pdbx_seq_one_letter_code
_entity_poly.pdbx_strand_id
1 'polypeptide(L)'
;MGFGQAEYQQLLDSIETQRQTRSLSYLPARHFETPHKWANPGQAAGHVVGNRLVTTPPPRAPRIQQEAIRAIRDYIRKTEIGRSLLGVADRGKIAAGFEISDRDGTQASYYYTRRDILFNGNSALLRTPDVETFISRAAYYGIHELGHVAQDQKCGRNFCNLDLTVPLSQRIMAVRHFEAAADAIAIQAAWEAKQAGDPALWEIANSPMGDPPLAQAFERSVRRRPDNAQNGKARRAAHDAWFKAGDGVHRYDQATIDRHRLELDCLAVQQAEGYPDPTARLLATDAGKRKFRLNDFRDFGVMPDGGDHLRLQGHADVLDPRYTAPSSDAITRQVKYIEALVERVSEGLVIHAADFDNLDKLKAGAVLPNSALDTDEDMFEPLVTSSTVGHWRAERRLSGDPDAHRPSPAP
;
A
#
# COMPACT_ATOMS: atom_id res chain seq x y z
N MET A 1 -15.62 -15.42 -26.89
CA MET A 1 -16.69 -15.25 -25.90
C MET A 1 -16.12 -14.35 -24.83
N GLY A 2 -16.70 -13.17 -24.61
CA GLY A 2 -16.22 -12.19 -23.63
C GLY A 2 -16.81 -12.46 -22.24
N PHE A 3 -16.20 -11.91 -21.19
CA PHE A 3 -16.73 -11.94 -19.83
C PHE A 3 -17.96 -11.01 -19.76
N GLY A 4 -19.17 -11.58 -19.73
CA GLY A 4 -20.44 -10.87 -19.75
C GLY A 4 -21.19 -10.92 -18.42
N GLN A 5 -22.45 -10.50 -18.43
CA GLN A 5 -23.27 -10.40 -17.21
C GLN A 5 -23.50 -11.77 -16.54
N ALA A 6 -23.63 -12.84 -17.32
CA ALA A 6 -23.78 -14.19 -16.78
C ALA A 6 -22.50 -14.67 -16.08
N GLU A 7 -21.33 -14.39 -16.67
CA GLU A 7 -20.03 -14.67 -16.06
C GLU A 7 -19.78 -13.81 -14.81
N TYR A 8 -20.24 -12.56 -14.81
CA TYR A 8 -20.18 -11.70 -13.63
C TYR A 8 -21.00 -12.26 -12.47
N GLN A 9 -22.22 -12.77 -12.71
CA GLN A 9 -22.98 -13.43 -11.66
C GLN A 9 -22.27 -14.67 -11.11
N GLN A 10 -21.67 -15.50 -11.99
CA GLN A 10 -20.87 -16.65 -11.56
C GLN A 10 -19.62 -16.24 -10.76
N LEU A 11 -19.01 -15.09 -11.07
CA LEU A 11 -17.94 -14.53 -10.28
C LEU A 11 -18.42 -14.19 -8.87
N LEU A 12 -19.57 -13.52 -8.74
CA LEU A 12 -20.15 -13.17 -7.44
C LEU A 12 -20.40 -14.42 -6.59
N ASP A 13 -20.98 -15.46 -7.18
CA ASP A 13 -21.23 -16.74 -6.50
C ASP A 13 -19.91 -17.43 -6.08
N SER A 14 -18.89 -17.35 -6.94
CA SER A 14 -17.55 -17.87 -6.63
C SER A 14 -16.89 -17.12 -5.47
N ILE A 15 -17.03 -15.79 -5.40
CA ILE A 15 -16.46 -14.99 -4.31
C ILE A 15 -17.25 -15.21 -3.02
N GLU A 16 -18.58 -15.36 -3.08
CA GLU A 16 -19.39 -15.71 -1.92
C GLU A 16 -18.98 -17.06 -1.32
N THR A 17 -18.71 -18.05 -2.17
CA THR A 17 -18.17 -19.35 -1.75
C THR A 17 -16.79 -19.19 -1.09
N GLN A 18 -15.93 -18.33 -1.65
CA GLN A 18 -14.63 -18.00 -1.07
C GLN A 18 -14.77 -17.30 0.29
N ARG A 19 -15.76 -16.42 0.46
CA ARG A 19 -16.09 -15.73 1.72
C ARG A 19 -16.52 -16.71 2.80
N GLN A 20 -17.43 -17.62 2.47
CA GLN A 20 -17.92 -18.67 3.40
C GLN A 20 -16.79 -19.59 3.88
N THR A 21 -15.78 -19.82 3.03
CA THR A 21 -14.63 -20.68 3.33
C THR A 21 -13.41 -19.92 3.86
N ARG A 22 -13.47 -18.57 3.93
CA ARG A 22 -12.35 -17.67 4.26
C ARG A 22 -11.05 -18.03 3.52
N SER A 23 -11.18 -18.39 2.24
CA SER A 23 -10.03 -18.82 1.43
C SER A 23 -9.44 -17.67 0.59
N LEU A 24 -8.17 -17.77 0.24
CA LEU A 24 -7.50 -16.88 -0.71
C LEU A 24 -7.39 -17.58 -2.07
N SER A 25 -7.65 -16.85 -3.15
CA SER A 25 -7.57 -17.37 -4.52
C SER A 25 -6.74 -16.46 -5.41
N TYR A 26 -5.78 -17.02 -6.14
CA TYR A 26 -4.98 -16.24 -7.07
C TYR A 26 -4.64 -16.99 -8.36
N LEU A 27 -4.22 -16.23 -9.37
CA LEU A 27 -3.64 -16.78 -10.60
C LEU A 27 -2.15 -17.04 -10.41
N PRO A 28 -1.68 -18.30 -10.45
CA PRO A 28 -0.27 -18.58 -10.23
C PRO A 28 0.58 -17.99 -11.35
N ALA A 29 1.49 -17.07 -10.99
CA ALA A 29 2.75 -16.94 -11.70
C ALA A 29 3.60 -18.19 -11.35
N ARG A 30 4.38 -18.72 -12.30
CA ARG A 30 5.23 -19.90 -12.05
C ARG A 30 6.04 -19.70 -10.76
N HIS A 31 6.16 -20.73 -9.92
CA HIS A 31 7.09 -20.71 -8.79
C HIS A 31 8.49 -20.38 -9.32
N PHE A 32 9.05 -19.25 -8.92
CA PHE A 32 10.42 -18.91 -9.22
C PHE A 32 11.25 -19.15 -7.97
N GLU A 33 12.04 -20.22 -8.01
CA GLU A 33 13.00 -20.62 -6.97
C GLU A 33 14.20 -19.67 -6.85
N THR A 34 14.12 -18.43 -7.34
CA THR A 34 15.17 -17.41 -7.11
C THR A 34 14.66 -16.00 -7.46
N PRO A 35 14.79 -15.00 -6.58
CA PRO A 35 14.28 -13.63 -6.79
C PRO A 35 15.19 -12.76 -7.68
N HIS A 36 16.14 -13.35 -8.43
CA HIS A 36 17.18 -12.58 -9.10
C HIS A 36 16.76 -12.12 -10.49
N LYS A 37 16.35 -10.84 -10.55
CA LYS A 37 16.61 -9.88 -11.66
C LYS A 37 16.12 -8.48 -11.31
N TRP A 38 15.22 -8.34 -10.36
CA TRP A 38 14.93 -7.07 -9.70
C TRP A 38 15.92 -6.99 -8.55
N ALA A 39 16.79 -5.98 -8.55
CA ALA A 39 17.77 -5.84 -7.50
C ALA A 39 17.02 -5.79 -6.16
N ASN A 40 17.13 -6.87 -5.38
CA ASN A 40 16.95 -6.83 -3.95
C ASN A 40 18.34 -6.59 -3.39
N PRO A 41 18.82 -5.33 -3.25
CA PRO A 41 20.10 -5.14 -2.60
C PRO A 41 20.06 -5.66 -1.16
N GLY A 42 18.88 -6.04 -0.61
CA GLY A 42 18.40 -6.23 0.78
C GLY A 42 19.09 -7.22 1.68
N GLN A 43 19.26 -8.45 1.22
CA GLN A 43 19.36 -9.59 2.15
C GLN A 43 18.26 -9.56 3.24
N ALA A 44 17.07 -9.02 2.96
CA ALA A 44 15.91 -9.25 3.79
C ALA A 44 15.45 -10.69 3.54
N ALA A 45 15.37 -11.49 4.60
CA ALA A 45 14.96 -12.88 4.54
C ALA A 45 13.60 -13.01 3.86
N GLY A 46 13.52 -13.95 2.92
CA GLY A 46 12.30 -14.23 2.18
C GLY A 46 11.24 -14.88 3.04
N HIS A 47 10.00 -14.69 2.59
CA HIS A 47 8.79 -15.45 2.91
C HIS A 47 8.20 -15.29 4.30
N VAL A 48 7.26 -14.35 4.41
CA VAL A 48 6.14 -14.46 5.34
C VAL A 48 4.90 -13.88 4.68
N VAL A 49 3.90 -14.73 4.47
CA VAL A 49 2.51 -14.32 4.24
C VAL A 49 1.74 -14.96 5.38
N GLY A 50 1.20 -14.13 6.26
CA GLY A 50 0.27 -14.54 7.32
C GLY A 50 0.62 -15.89 7.94
N ASN A 51 1.69 -15.95 8.74
CA ASN A 51 1.84 -16.96 9.78
C ASN A 51 1.76 -18.47 9.38
N ARG A 52 1.73 -18.81 8.10
CA ARG A 52 1.78 -20.20 7.62
C ARG A 52 2.83 -20.31 6.54
N LEU A 53 3.79 -21.21 6.78
CA LEU A 53 4.66 -21.76 5.75
C LEU A 53 3.77 -22.53 4.77
N VAL A 54 3.32 -21.88 3.69
CA VAL A 54 2.55 -22.56 2.65
C VAL A 54 3.55 -23.37 1.82
N THR A 55 3.83 -24.59 2.26
CA THR A 55 4.58 -25.62 1.52
C THR A 55 3.78 -26.18 0.34
N THR A 56 2.51 -25.78 0.23
CA THR A 56 1.57 -26.24 -0.79
C THR A 56 1.28 -25.15 -1.82
N PRO A 57 1.18 -25.53 -3.10
CA PRO A 57 0.38 -24.86 -4.10
C PRO A 57 -0.76 -24.04 -3.56
N PRO A 58 -0.80 -22.70 -3.51
CA PRO A 58 -2.07 -22.08 -3.17
C PRO A 58 -3.10 -22.49 -4.22
N PRO A 59 -4.36 -22.64 -3.81
CA PRO A 59 -5.38 -23.14 -4.71
C PRO A 59 -5.46 -22.23 -5.94
N ARG A 60 -5.40 -22.85 -7.11
CA ARG A 60 -5.57 -22.10 -8.37
C ARG A 60 -6.93 -21.41 -8.32
N ALA A 61 -6.96 -20.13 -8.67
CA ALA A 61 -8.21 -19.38 -8.77
C ALA A 61 -9.24 -20.15 -9.62
N PRO A 62 -10.52 -20.20 -9.20
CA PRO A 62 -11.60 -20.75 -10.01
C PRO A 62 -11.61 -20.14 -11.41
N ARG A 63 -11.96 -20.93 -12.43
CA ARG A 63 -11.92 -20.50 -13.84
C ARG A 63 -12.59 -19.14 -14.05
N ILE A 64 -13.73 -18.90 -13.42
CA ILE A 64 -14.49 -17.66 -13.56
C ILE A 64 -13.73 -16.43 -13.01
N GLN A 65 -12.99 -16.58 -11.91
CA GLN A 65 -12.12 -15.54 -11.37
C GLN A 65 -10.96 -15.26 -12.34
N GLN A 66 -10.42 -16.29 -13.00
CA GLN A 66 -9.37 -16.11 -14.02
C GLN A 66 -9.88 -15.29 -15.21
N GLU A 67 -11.09 -15.59 -15.68
CA GLU A 67 -11.73 -14.90 -16.79
C GLU A 67 -12.01 -13.43 -16.42
N ALA A 68 -12.45 -13.15 -15.19
CA ALA A 68 -12.62 -11.79 -14.68
C ALA A 68 -11.29 -11.00 -14.65
N ILE A 69 -10.22 -11.57 -14.08
CA ILE A 69 -8.89 -10.91 -14.08
C ILE A 69 -8.40 -10.66 -15.51
N ARG A 70 -8.66 -11.58 -16.43
CA ARG A 70 -8.30 -11.41 -17.84
C ARG A 70 -9.05 -10.23 -18.45
N ALA A 71 -10.36 -10.12 -18.20
CA ALA A 71 -11.19 -9.02 -18.67
C ALA A 71 -10.74 -7.66 -18.09
N ILE A 72 -10.39 -7.61 -16.80
CA ILE A 72 -9.82 -6.42 -16.15
C ILE A 72 -8.53 -6.00 -16.85
N ARG A 73 -7.59 -6.93 -17.03
CA ARG A 73 -6.31 -6.67 -17.71
C ARG A 73 -6.50 -6.23 -19.16
N ASP A 74 -7.43 -6.85 -19.89
CA ASP A 74 -7.72 -6.48 -21.26
C ASP A 74 -8.34 -5.08 -21.36
N TYR A 75 -9.14 -4.67 -20.36
CA TYR A 75 -9.64 -3.31 -20.26
C TYR A 75 -8.49 -2.31 -19.98
N ILE A 76 -7.59 -2.61 -19.04
CA ILE A 76 -6.41 -1.77 -18.73
C ILE A 76 -5.53 -1.55 -19.98
N ARG A 77 -5.37 -2.60 -20.82
CA ARG A 77 -4.59 -2.54 -22.08
C ARG A 77 -5.11 -1.55 -23.12
N LYS A 78 -6.33 -1.03 -22.97
CA LYS A 78 -6.87 -0.01 -23.88
C LYS A 78 -6.13 1.34 -23.77
N THR A 79 -5.45 1.59 -22.65
CA THR A 79 -4.69 2.83 -22.42
C THR A 79 -3.21 2.64 -22.72
N GLU A 80 -2.49 3.71 -23.06
CA GLU A 80 -1.05 3.64 -23.33
C GLU A 80 -0.27 3.39 -22.03
N ILE A 81 -0.58 4.15 -20.99
CA ILE A 81 0.06 3.97 -19.68
C ILE A 81 -0.27 2.58 -19.09
N GLY A 82 -1.51 2.10 -19.24
CA GLY A 82 -1.93 0.76 -18.79
C GLY A 82 -1.15 -0.37 -19.47
N ARG A 83 -0.85 -0.26 -20.77
CA ARG A 83 0.01 -1.23 -21.47
C ARG A 83 1.43 -1.23 -20.91
N SER A 84 2.00 -0.06 -20.65
CA SER A 84 3.35 0.08 -20.09
C SER A 84 3.44 -0.52 -18.69
N LEU A 85 2.46 -0.25 -17.84
CA LEU A 85 2.31 -0.79 -16.49
C LEU A 85 2.17 -2.31 -16.47
N LEU A 86 1.29 -2.86 -17.32
CA LEU A 86 1.15 -4.31 -17.45
C LEU A 86 2.45 -4.96 -17.97
N GLY A 87 3.18 -4.29 -18.86
CA GLY A 87 4.49 -4.74 -19.31
C GLY A 87 5.52 -4.80 -18.17
N VAL A 88 5.47 -3.87 -17.21
CA VAL A 88 6.28 -3.94 -15.99
C VAL A 88 5.86 -5.12 -15.12
N ALA A 89 4.56 -5.26 -14.84
CA ALA A 89 4.03 -6.35 -14.03
C ALA A 89 4.36 -7.72 -14.61
N ASP A 90 4.24 -7.89 -15.93
CA ASP A 90 4.55 -9.14 -16.62
C ASP A 90 6.05 -9.49 -16.54
N ARG A 91 6.94 -8.49 -16.65
CA ARG A 91 8.40 -8.68 -16.45
C ARG A 91 8.74 -8.99 -14.99
N GLY A 92 8.03 -8.35 -14.05
CA GLY A 92 8.13 -8.60 -12.61
C GLY A 92 7.49 -9.92 -12.17
N LYS A 93 6.69 -10.51 -13.05
CA LYS A 93 5.93 -11.74 -12.85
C LYS A 93 4.93 -11.61 -11.70
N ILE A 94 4.28 -10.45 -11.65
CA ILE A 94 3.28 -10.12 -10.65
C ILE A 94 2.00 -10.92 -10.92
N ALA A 95 1.51 -11.62 -9.91
CA ALA A 95 0.24 -12.34 -9.95
C ALA A 95 -0.94 -11.38 -9.72
N ALA A 96 -2.15 -11.82 -10.08
CA ALA A 96 -3.37 -11.10 -9.75
C ALA A 96 -4.47 -12.06 -9.32
N GLY A 97 -5.36 -11.62 -8.44
CA GLY A 97 -6.38 -12.49 -7.86
C GLY A 97 -7.42 -11.75 -7.04
N PHE A 98 -8.18 -12.51 -6.26
CA PHE A 98 -9.19 -11.98 -5.36
C PHE A 98 -8.94 -12.49 -3.94
N GLU A 99 -9.07 -11.58 -2.98
CA GLU A 99 -9.01 -11.91 -1.56
C GLU A 99 -10.28 -11.48 -0.84
N ILE A 100 -10.61 -12.18 0.24
CA ILE A 100 -11.63 -11.75 1.19
C ILE A 100 -10.86 -11.02 2.28
N SER A 101 -10.93 -9.70 2.26
CA SER A 101 -10.28 -8.84 3.24
C SER A 101 -11.34 -8.08 4.01
N ASP A 102 -11.21 -8.03 5.33
CA ASP A 102 -12.15 -7.31 6.21
C ASP A 102 -11.95 -5.78 6.16
N ARG A 103 -11.02 -5.30 5.33
CA ARG A 103 -10.76 -3.87 5.08
C ARG A 103 -11.92 -3.22 4.32
N ASP A 104 -12.90 -2.71 5.05
CA ASP A 104 -14.03 -1.99 4.50
C ASP A 104 -13.59 -0.67 3.84
N GLY A 105 -13.42 -0.68 2.52
CA GLY A 105 -13.13 0.52 1.71
C GLY A 105 -12.07 0.30 0.64
N THR A 106 -11.10 -0.58 0.89
CA THR A 106 -10.02 -0.89 -0.04
C THR A 106 -10.54 -1.75 -1.18
N GLN A 107 -10.32 -1.33 -2.44
CA GLN A 107 -10.86 -2.00 -3.63
C GLN A 107 -9.86 -2.99 -4.23
N ALA A 108 -8.58 -2.66 -4.17
CA ALA A 108 -7.45 -3.49 -4.58
C ALA A 108 -6.24 -3.18 -3.70
N SER A 109 -5.23 -4.04 -3.71
CA SER A 109 -3.96 -3.82 -3.03
C SER A 109 -2.83 -4.55 -3.73
N TYR A 110 -1.67 -3.89 -3.82
CA TYR A 110 -0.41 -4.50 -4.21
C TYR A 110 0.38 -4.96 -2.99
N TYR A 111 0.67 -6.26 -2.92
CA TYR A 111 1.49 -6.84 -1.86
C TYR A 111 2.88 -7.16 -2.41
N TYR A 112 3.82 -6.25 -2.22
CA TYR A 112 5.19 -6.36 -2.77
C TYR A 112 5.95 -7.61 -2.30
N THR A 113 5.72 -8.10 -1.08
CA THR A 113 6.34 -9.34 -0.56
C THR A 113 5.84 -10.59 -1.29
N ARG A 114 4.55 -10.61 -1.63
CA ARG A 114 3.89 -11.71 -2.34
C ARG A 114 3.98 -11.58 -3.85
N ARG A 115 4.25 -10.37 -4.33
CA ARG A 115 4.21 -9.96 -5.73
C ARG A 115 2.86 -10.25 -6.36
N ASP A 116 1.79 -9.84 -5.70
CA ASP A 116 0.44 -9.95 -6.22
C ASP A 116 -0.35 -8.65 -6.10
N ILE A 117 -1.30 -8.47 -7.02
CA ILE A 117 -2.36 -7.47 -6.96
C ILE A 117 -3.65 -8.22 -6.64
N LEU A 118 -4.21 -7.99 -5.47
CA LEU A 118 -5.46 -8.63 -5.07
C LEU A 118 -6.61 -7.63 -5.05
N PHE A 119 -7.72 -8.02 -5.66
CA PHE A 119 -8.99 -7.28 -5.63
C PHE A 119 -9.81 -7.74 -4.44
N ASN A 120 -10.33 -6.79 -3.66
CA ASN A 120 -11.02 -7.11 -2.42
C ASN A 120 -12.48 -7.54 -2.70
N GLY A 121 -12.77 -8.80 -2.40
CA GLY A 121 -14.06 -9.45 -2.54
C GLY A 121 -15.12 -9.09 -1.50
N ASN A 122 -14.76 -8.32 -0.46
CA ASN A 122 -15.72 -7.72 0.49
C ASN A 122 -16.02 -6.24 0.18
N SER A 123 -15.24 -5.63 -0.70
CA SER A 123 -15.36 -4.20 -0.98
C SER A 123 -16.58 -3.86 -1.84
N ALA A 124 -16.84 -2.55 -1.99
CA ALA A 124 -17.83 -2.05 -2.94
C ALA A 124 -17.53 -2.40 -4.42
N LEU A 125 -16.36 -2.99 -4.73
CA LEU A 125 -15.98 -3.41 -6.07
C LEU A 125 -16.96 -4.41 -6.66
N LEU A 126 -17.40 -5.39 -5.86
CA LEU A 126 -18.33 -6.45 -6.29
C LEU A 126 -19.80 -6.09 -6.04
N ARG A 127 -20.07 -4.88 -5.55
CA ARG A 127 -21.43 -4.35 -5.34
C ARG A 127 -21.84 -3.40 -6.48
N THR A 128 -21.25 -3.55 -7.66
CA THR A 128 -21.60 -2.77 -8.85
C THR A 128 -22.81 -3.37 -9.58
N PRO A 129 -23.64 -2.52 -10.22
CA PRO A 129 -24.91 -2.95 -10.82
C PRO A 129 -24.75 -3.88 -12.03
N ASP A 130 -23.65 -3.76 -12.77
CA ASP A 130 -23.40 -4.50 -14.01
C ASP A 130 -21.91 -4.82 -14.20
N VAL A 131 -21.63 -5.71 -15.16
CA VAL A 131 -20.29 -6.17 -15.51
C VAL A 131 -19.40 -5.05 -16.05
N GLU A 132 -19.95 -4.05 -16.76
CA GLU A 132 -19.16 -2.96 -17.34
C GLU A 132 -18.63 -2.03 -16.25
N THR A 133 -19.49 -1.69 -15.29
CA THR A 133 -19.16 -0.93 -14.09
C THR A 133 -18.17 -1.70 -13.22
N PHE A 134 -18.35 -3.02 -13.05
CA PHE A 134 -17.37 -3.86 -12.36
C PHE A 134 -15.99 -3.80 -13.01
N ILE A 135 -15.90 -4.06 -14.31
CA ILE A 135 -14.63 -4.13 -15.04
C ILE A 135 -13.92 -2.77 -15.07
N SER A 136 -14.64 -1.68 -15.35
CA SER A 136 -14.08 -0.33 -15.35
C SER A 136 -13.58 0.07 -13.96
N ARG A 137 -14.34 -0.22 -12.90
CA ARG A 137 -13.94 0.05 -11.52
C ARG A 137 -12.72 -0.77 -11.11
N ALA A 138 -12.72 -2.07 -11.37
CA ALA A 138 -11.58 -2.94 -11.10
C ALA A 138 -10.34 -2.50 -11.90
N ALA A 139 -10.51 -2.05 -13.15
CA ALA A 139 -9.42 -1.53 -13.95
C ALA A 139 -8.86 -0.23 -13.38
N TYR A 140 -9.70 0.71 -12.92
CA TYR A 140 -9.24 1.97 -12.32
C TYR A 140 -8.32 1.73 -11.11
N TYR A 141 -8.79 0.96 -10.12
CA TYR A 141 -7.97 0.65 -8.94
C TYR A 141 -6.81 -0.30 -9.26
N GLY A 142 -6.99 -1.23 -10.21
CA GLY A 142 -5.91 -2.07 -10.70
C GLY A 142 -4.76 -1.27 -11.35
N ILE A 143 -5.06 -0.14 -11.99
CA ILE A 143 -4.03 0.77 -12.54
C ILE A 143 -3.27 1.48 -11.42
N HIS A 144 -3.96 1.92 -10.36
CA HIS A 144 -3.31 2.46 -9.16
C HIS A 144 -2.31 1.44 -8.59
N GLU A 145 -2.73 0.18 -8.37
CA GLU A 145 -1.85 -0.87 -7.85
C GLU A 145 -0.69 -1.22 -8.79
N LEU A 146 -0.91 -1.19 -10.10
CA LEU A 146 0.18 -1.33 -11.07
C LEU A 146 1.17 -0.15 -11.00
N GLY A 147 0.73 1.04 -10.60
CA GLY A 147 1.60 2.17 -10.27
C GLY A 147 2.57 1.82 -9.16
N HIS A 148 2.07 1.20 -8.08
CA HIS A 148 2.91 0.66 -7.01
C HIS A 148 3.87 -0.43 -7.48
N VAL A 149 3.46 -1.31 -8.40
CA VAL A 149 4.38 -2.29 -9.03
C VAL A 149 5.53 -1.58 -9.77
N ALA A 150 5.24 -0.51 -10.50
CA ALA A 150 6.27 0.27 -11.19
C ALA A 150 7.22 0.98 -10.21
N GLN A 151 6.68 1.50 -9.12
CA GLN A 151 7.47 2.08 -8.03
C GLN A 151 8.35 1.05 -7.34
N ASP A 152 7.85 -0.16 -7.07
CA ASP A 152 8.65 -1.28 -6.53
C ASP A 152 9.81 -1.62 -7.47
N GLN A 153 9.53 -1.74 -8.79
CA GLN A 153 10.56 -2.00 -9.78
C GLN A 153 11.66 -0.92 -9.75
N LYS A 154 11.25 0.35 -9.68
CA LYS A 154 12.14 1.50 -9.82
C LYS A 154 12.93 1.77 -8.55
N CYS A 155 12.28 1.72 -7.40
CA CYS A 155 12.82 2.15 -6.11
C CYS A 155 13.44 0.99 -5.33
N GLY A 156 13.08 -0.26 -5.66
CA GLY A 156 13.57 -1.47 -5.01
C GLY A 156 13.45 -1.37 -3.49
N ARG A 157 14.60 -1.45 -2.80
CA ARG A 157 14.70 -1.29 -1.34
C ARG A 157 13.99 -0.06 -0.76
N ASN A 158 13.87 1.03 -1.52
CA ASN A 158 13.25 2.26 -1.01
C ASN A 158 11.72 2.20 -1.06
N PHE A 159 11.15 1.27 -1.82
CA PHE A 159 9.71 0.97 -1.80
C PHE A 159 9.35 0.02 -0.66
N CYS A 160 10.09 -1.09 -0.55
CA CYS A 160 9.74 -2.19 0.34
C CYS A 160 10.22 -2.02 1.81
N ASN A 161 11.34 -1.33 2.05
CA ASN A 161 11.91 -1.22 3.40
C ASN A 161 11.59 0.14 4.02
N LEU A 162 10.30 0.42 4.21
CA LEU A 162 9.81 1.48 5.10
C LEU A 162 9.56 0.88 6.48
N ASP A 163 10.63 0.46 7.17
CA ASP A 163 10.61 -0.13 8.52
C ASP A 163 11.16 0.84 9.57
N LEU A 164 11.44 0.38 10.80
CA LEU A 164 11.99 1.21 11.87
C LEU A 164 13.37 1.81 11.57
N THR A 165 14.11 1.33 10.56
CA THR A 165 15.40 1.93 10.19
C THR A 165 15.23 3.33 9.59
N VAL A 166 14.05 3.63 9.02
CA VAL A 166 13.75 4.93 8.41
C VAL A 166 13.02 5.82 9.41
N PRO A 167 13.43 7.10 9.60
CA PRO A 167 12.71 8.05 10.43
C PRO A 167 11.22 8.13 10.07
N LEU A 168 10.35 8.18 11.07
CA LEU A 168 8.90 8.17 10.87
C LEU A 168 8.45 9.33 9.96
N SER A 169 9.02 10.52 10.14
CA SER A 169 8.78 11.67 9.28
C SER A 169 9.04 11.37 7.79
N GLN A 170 10.13 10.66 7.48
CA GLN A 170 10.45 10.27 6.11
C GLN A 170 9.60 9.12 5.58
N ARG A 171 9.15 8.20 6.44
CA ARG A 171 8.19 7.14 6.06
C ARG A 171 6.85 7.74 5.66
N ILE A 172 6.34 8.68 6.46
CA ILE A 172 5.11 9.42 6.15
C ILE A 172 5.24 10.12 4.80
N MET A 173 6.35 10.84 4.58
CA MET A 173 6.61 11.48 3.29
C MET A 173 6.67 10.49 2.13
N ALA A 174 7.30 9.33 2.30
CA ALA A 174 7.41 8.32 1.26
C ALA A 174 6.04 7.75 0.88
N VAL A 175 5.24 7.35 1.88
CA VAL A 175 3.87 6.84 1.65
C VAL A 175 3.02 7.87 0.90
N ARG A 176 3.00 9.13 1.37
CA ARG A 176 2.26 10.20 0.70
C ARG A 176 2.62 10.33 -0.79
N HIS A 177 3.91 10.30 -1.11
CA HIS A 177 4.36 10.40 -2.50
C HIS A 177 4.08 9.14 -3.33
N PHE A 178 4.14 7.94 -2.75
CA PHE A 178 3.79 6.72 -3.45
C PHE A 178 2.32 6.73 -3.89
N GLU A 179 1.42 7.03 -2.96
CA GLU A 179 -0.02 7.11 -3.19
C GLU A 179 -0.38 8.23 -4.18
N ALA A 180 0.13 9.45 -3.95
CA ALA A 180 -0.13 10.58 -4.84
C ALA A 180 0.34 10.33 -6.27
N ALA A 181 1.46 9.63 -6.46
CA ALA A 181 1.95 9.25 -7.78
C ALA A 181 1.13 8.12 -8.40
N ALA A 182 0.71 7.11 -7.64
CA ALA A 182 -0.16 6.02 -8.11
C ALA A 182 -1.53 6.56 -8.57
N ASP A 183 -2.15 7.44 -7.80
CA ASP A 183 -3.41 8.11 -8.17
C ASP A 183 -3.26 8.98 -9.42
N ALA A 184 -2.18 9.75 -9.51
CA ALA A 184 -1.93 10.59 -10.67
C ALA A 184 -1.79 9.77 -11.98
N ILE A 185 -1.28 8.54 -11.90
CA ILE A 185 -1.20 7.60 -13.04
C ILE A 185 -2.59 7.06 -13.39
N ALA A 186 -3.37 6.63 -12.39
CA ALA A 186 -4.74 6.13 -12.62
C ALA A 186 -5.60 7.20 -13.30
N ILE A 187 -5.44 8.46 -12.90
CA ILE A 187 -6.10 9.62 -13.52
C ILE A 187 -5.62 9.85 -14.95
N GLN A 188 -4.33 9.69 -15.22
CA GLN A 188 -3.84 9.77 -16.59
C GLN A 188 -4.44 8.67 -17.47
N ALA A 189 -4.49 7.41 -16.99
CA ALA A 189 -5.12 6.32 -17.72
C ALA A 189 -6.60 6.60 -17.99
N ALA A 190 -7.30 7.15 -16.99
CA ALA A 190 -8.68 7.57 -17.12
C ALA A 190 -8.86 8.67 -18.18
N TRP A 191 -7.93 9.63 -18.23
CA TRP A 191 -7.91 10.66 -19.28
C TRP A 191 -7.66 10.07 -20.67
N GLU A 192 -6.69 9.17 -20.80
CA GLU A 192 -6.38 8.47 -22.06
C GLU A 192 -7.60 7.70 -22.59
N ALA A 193 -8.30 6.97 -21.71
CA ALA A 193 -9.53 6.25 -22.06
C ALA A 193 -10.65 7.21 -22.51
N LYS A 194 -10.86 8.31 -21.78
CA LYS A 194 -11.81 9.37 -22.17
C LYS A 194 -11.50 9.94 -23.56
N GLN A 195 -10.23 10.23 -23.85
CA GLN A 195 -9.82 10.74 -25.17
C GLN A 195 -10.05 9.71 -26.28
N ALA A 196 -9.99 8.41 -25.96
CA ALA A 196 -10.30 7.32 -26.88
C ALA A 196 -11.81 7.02 -27.03
N GLY A 197 -12.68 7.77 -26.35
CA GLY A 197 -14.13 7.61 -26.40
C GLY A 197 -14.74 6.63 -25.39
N ASP A 198 -13.95 6.17 -24.40
CA ASP A 198 -14.40 5.29 -23.31
C ASP A 198 -14.26 6.04 -21.97
N PRO A 199 -15.28 6.84 -21.56
CA PRO A 199 -15.16 7.74 -20.41
C PRO A 199 -15.32 7.05 -19.05
N ALA A 200 -15.59 5.74 -18.99
CA ALA A 200 -15.99 5.07 -17.75
C ALA A 200 -14.95 5.23 -16.62
N LEU A 201 -13.64 5.10 -16.92
CA LEU A 201 -12.58 5.34 -15.94
C LEU A 201 -12.56 6.79 -15.45
N TRP A 202 -12.84 7.75 -16.33
CA TRP A 202 -12.88 9.17 -15.98
C TRP A 202 -14.09 9.51 -15.10
N GLU A 203 -15.22 8.86 -15.33
CA GLU A 203 -16.41 8.98 -14.50
C GLU A 203 -16.14 8.43 -13.09
N ILE A 204 -15.46 7.29 -12.97
CA ILE A 204 -15.00 6.75 -11.69
C ILE A 204 -14.07 7.74 -10.98
N ALA A 205 -13.06 8.27 -11.68
CA ALA A 205 -12.12 9.24 -11.13
C ALA A 205 -12.78 10.55 -10.65
N ASN A 206 -13.94 10.91 -11.20
CA ASN A 206 -14.73 12.09 -10.78
C ASN A 206 -15.89 11.75 -9.83
N SER A 207 -16.04 10.48 -9.45
CA SER A 207 -17.06 10.04 -8.49
C SER A 207 -16.56 10.16 -7.05
N PRO A 208 -17.45 10.10 -6.04
CA PRO A 208 -17.04 10.03 -4.63
C PRO A 208 -16.16 8.83 -4.27
N MET A 209 -16.12 7.78 -5.12
CA MET A 209 -15.26 6.62 -4.94
C MET A 209 -13.83 6.84 -5.46
N GLY A 210 -13.65 7.77 -6.40
CA GLY A 210 -12.33 8.18 -6.89
C GLY A 210 -11.84 9.44 -6.18
N ASP A 211 -11.04 10.23 -6.90
CA ASP A 211 -10.42 11.45 -6.38
C ASP A 211 -10.73 12.67 -7.27
N PRO A 212 -11.97 13.20 -7.21
CA PRO A 212 -12.41 14.29 -8.08
C PRO A 212 -11.47 15.51 -8.06
N PRO A 213 -10.92 15.96 -6.91
CA PRO A 213 -9.99 17.09 -6.90
C PRO A 213 -8.75 16.90 -7.78
N LEU A 214 -8.22 15.68 -7.83
CA LEU A 214 -7.04 15.33 -8.62
C LEU A 214 -7.40 15.23 -10.11
N ALA A 215 -8.50 14.55 -10.44
CA ALA A 215 -9.00 14.46 -11.81
C ALA A 215 -9.27 15.85 -12.40
N GLN A 216 -9.91 16.73 -11.63
CA GLN A 216 -10.14 18.12 -12.04
C GLN A 216 -8.83 18.92 -12.16
N ALA A 217 -7.84 18.68 -11.31
CA ALA A 217 -6.53 19.35 -11.42
C ALA A 217 -5.79 18.93 -12.70
N PHE A 218 -5.83 17.63 -13.03
CA PHE A 218 -5.32 17.10 -14.29
C PHE A 218 -6.01 17.77 -15.48
N GLU A 219 -7.35 17.73 -15.54
CA GLU A 219 -8.12 18.29 -16.65
C GLU A 219 -7.90 19.80 -16.80
N ARG A 220 -7.86 20.56 -15.70
CA ARG A 220 -7.53 22.00 -15.75
C ARG A 220 -6.14 22.25 -16.34
N SER A 221 -5.16 21.40 -16.02
CA SER A 221 -3.82 21.49 -16.60
C SER A 221 -3.84 21.25 -18.11
N VAL A 222 -4.57 20.23 -18.57
CA VAL A 222 -4.70 19.91 -20.01
C VAL A 222 -5.48 20.99 -20.76
N ARG A 223 -6.59 21.50 -20.20
CA ARG A 223 -7.38 22.58 -20.81
C ARG A 223 -6.58 23.87 -20.99
N ARG A 224 -5.65 24.16 -20.08
CA ARG A 224 -4.75 25.32 -20.20
C ARG A 224 -3.75 25.16 -21.34
N ARG A 225 -3.17 23.96 -21.49
CA ARG A 225 -2.26 23.59 -22.59
C ARG A 225 -2.40 22.09 -22.88
N PRO A 226 -2.92 21.70 -24.05
CA PRO A 226 -3.16 20.29 -24.37
C PRO A 226 -1.95 19.36 -24.22
N ASP A 227 -0.75 19.85 -24.58
CA ASP A 227 0.52 19.10 -24.46
C ASP A 227 0.84 18.68 -23.01
N ASN A 228 0.21 19.29 -22.01
CA ASN A 228 0.40 18.94 -20.60
C ASN A 228 -0.03 17.49 -20.28
N ALA A 229 -0.92 16.91 -21.11
CA ALA A 229 -1.32 15.51 -20.96
C ALA A 229 -0.13 14.55 -21.16
N GLN A 230 0.83 14.90 -22.02
CA GLN A 230 1.92 14.02 -22.43
C GLN A 230 3.28 14.41 -21.82
N ASN A 231 3.49 15.67 -21.46
CA ASN A 231 4.77 16.15 -20.91
C ASN A 231 4.89 16.02 -19.38
N GLY A 232 3.96 15.31 -18.73
CA GLY A 232 3.93 15.09 -17.28
C GLY A 232 3.35 16.24 -16.44
N LYS A 233 3.08 17.43 -17.00
CA LYS A 233 2.54 18.57 -16.22
C LYS A 233 1.12 18.35 -15.72
N ALA A 234 0.28 17.62 -16.45
CA ALA A 234 -1.06 17.27 -15.97
C ALA A 234 -0.99 16.23 -14.85
N ARG A 235 -0.14 15.20 -14.99
CA ARG A 235 0.18 14.24 -13.93
C ARG A 235 0.70 14.95 -12.67
N ARG A 236 1.60 15.92 -12.85
CA ARG A 236 2.09 16.75 -11.75
C ARG A 236 0.99 17.55 -11.05
N ALA A 237 0.07 18.13 -11.82
CA ALA A 237 -1.06 18.86 -11.24
C ALA A 237 -1.99 17.95 -10.41
N ALA A 238 -2.20 16.70 -10.85
CA ALA A 238 -2.93 15.69 -10.07
C ALA A 238 -2.19 15.32 -8.79
N HIS A 239 -0.90 14.97 -8.89
CA HIS A 239 -0.06 14.68 -7.72
C HIS A 239 -0.09 15.83 -6.69
N ASP A 240 0.06 17.08 -7.12
CA ASP A 240 0.03 18.25 -6.23
C ASP A 240 -1.35 18.48 -5.59
N ALA A 241 -2.43 18.03 -6.23
CA ALA A 241 -3.78 18.15 -5.70
C ALA A 241 -4.06 17.12 -4.60
N TRP A 242 -3.38 15.96 -4.62
CA TRP A 242 -3.48 14.94 -3.57
C TRP A 242 -3.19 15.51 -2.18
N PHE A 243 -2.14 16.32 -2.06
CA PHE A 243 -1.74 16.97 -0.80
C PHE A 243 -2.70 18.08 -0.32
N LYS A 244 -3.65 18.48 -1.18
CA LYS A 244 -4.67 19.49 -0.85
C LYS A 244 -6.03 18.87 -0.54
N ALA A 245 -6.22 17.58 -0.82
CA ALA A 245 -7.40 16.82 -0.44
C ALA A 245 -7.27 16.43 1.04
N GLY A 246 -7.66 17.36 1.94
CA GLY A 246 -7.30 17.37 3.36
C GLY A 246 -7.52 16.08 4.15
N ASP A 247 -8.56 15.31 3.84
CA ASP A 247 -8.91 14.09 4.60
C ASP A 247 -8.02 12.89 4.24
N GLY A 248 -7.45 12.86 3.03
CA GLY A 248 -6.57 11.77 2.58
C GLY A 248 -5.25 11.79 3.33
N VAL A 249 -4.58 12.95 3.38
CA VAL A 249 -3.26 13.10 4.02
C VAL A 249 -3.29 12.70 5.49
N HIS A 250 -4.33 13.12 6.22
CA HIS A 250 -4.47 12.78 7.64
C HIS A 250 -4.61 11.28 7.88
N ARG A 251 -5.40 10.59 7.06
CA ARG A 251 -5.61 9.14 7.15
C ARG A 251 -4.29 8.38 6.96
N TYR A 252 -3.51 8.72 5.93
CA TYR A 252 -2.22 8.08 5.66
C TYR A 252 -1.17 8.39 6.74
N ASP A 253 -1.17 9.62 7.29
CA ASP A 253 -0.30 9.96 8.41
C ASP A 253 -0.59 9.08 9.63
N GLN A 254 -1.86 9.01 10.05
CA GLN A 254 -2.25 8.27 11.24
C GLN A 254 -2.04 6.76 11.06
N ALA A 255 -2.37 6.22 9.88
CA ALA A 255 -2.06 4.85 9.47
C ALA A 255 -0.56 4.52 9.61
N THR A 256 0.30 5.41 9.11
CA THR A 256 1.75 5.23 9.18
C THR A 256 2.27 5.29 10.62
N ILE A 257 1.70 6.18 11.45
CA ILE A 257 2.01 6.31 12.87
C ILE A 257 1.60 5.07 13.66
N ASP A 258 0.36 4.62 13.50
CA ASP A 258 -0.18 3.45 14.21
C ASP A 258 0.63 2.20 13.88
N ARG A 259 1.05 2.04 12.62
CA ARG A 259 1.98 0.97 12.20
C ARG A 259 3.35 1.10 12.87
N HIS A 260 3.96 2.28 12.86
CA HIS A 260 5.29 2.49 13.44
C HIS A 260 5.28 2.23 14.96
N ARG A 261 4.20 2.61 15.64
CA ARG A 261 3.95 2.28 17.04
C ARG A 261 3.94 0.76 17.26
N LEU A 262 3.21 0.02 16.43
CA LEU A 262 3.12 -1.44 16.56
C LEU A 262 4.47 -2.12 16.34
N GLU A 263 5.28 -1.65 15.39
CA GLU A 263 6.64 -2.13 15.19
C GLU A 263 7.52 -1.86 16.43
N LEU A 264 7.40 -0.68 17.05
CA LEU A 264 8.11 -0.34 18.29
C LEU A 264 7.65 -1.16 19.50
N ASP A 265 6.35 -1.41 19.66
CA ASP A 265 5.80 -2.28 20.71
C ASP A 265 6.38 -3.69 20.60
N CYS A 266 6.39 -4.26 19.38
CA CYS A 266 7.02 -5.55 19.15
C CYS A 266 8.53 -5.54 19.50
N LEU A 267 9.22 -4.44 19.22
CA LEU A 267 10.65 -4.30 19.51
C LEU A 267 10.94 -4.13 21.01
N ALA A 268 10.04 -3.49 21.76
CA ALA A 268 10.11 -3.40 23.21
C ALA A 268 10.03 -4.79 23.86
N VAL A 269 9.10 -5.63 23.38
CA VAL A 269 8.97 -7.02 23.82
C VAL A 269 10.24 -7.82 23.51
N GLN A 270 10.79 -7.68 22.30
CA GLN A 270 12.08 -8.28 21.94
C GLN A 270 13.22 -7.89 22.89
N GLN A 271 13.32 -6.60 23.19
CA GLN A 271 14.37 -6.07 24.05
C GLN A 271 14.26 -6.60 25.50
N ALA A 272 13.04 -6.69 26.03
CA ALA A 272 12.79 -7.21 27.39
C ALA A 272 13.25 -8.67 27.57
N GLU A 273 13.24 -9.44 26.48
CA GLU A 273 13.69 -10.84 26.45
C GLU A 273 15.16 -11.00 26.00
N GLY A 274 15.90 -9.90 25.82
CA GLY A 274 17.30 -9.94 25.41
C GLY A 274 17.51 -10.20 23.92
N TYR A 275 16.55 -9.85 23.06
CA TYR A 275 16.55 -10.04 21.60
C TYR A 275 16.72 -11.51 21.18
N PRO A 276 15.74 -12.38 21.46
CA PRO A 276 15.79 -13.77 21.03
C PRO A 276 15.83 -13.91 19.49
N ASP A 277 15.30 -12.94 18.73
CA ASP A 277 15.58 -12.80 17.30
C ASP A 277 16.83 -11.91 17.10
N PRO A 278 17.94 -12.47 16.56
CA PRO A 278 19.17 -11.69 16.33
C PRO A 278 18.97 -10.54 15.34
N THR A 279 17.97 -10.62 14.46
CA THR A 279 17.66 -9.60 13.47
C THR A 279 16.91 -8.41 14.09
N ALA A 280 16.14 -8.63 15.17
CA ALA A 280 15.53 -7.55 15.94
C ALA A 280 16.57 -6.63 16.59
N ARG A 281 17.69 -7.20 17.05
CA ARG A 281 18.83 -6.42 17.58
C ARG A 281 19.50 -5.55 16.52
N LEU A 282 19.64 -6.07 15.30
CA LEU A 282 20.15 -5.30 14.16
C LEU A 282 19.18 -4.14 13.83
N LEU A 283 17.88 -4.41 13.80
CA LEU A 283 16.87 -3.39 13.56
C LEU A 283 16.88 -2.29 14.63
N ALA A 284 16.98 -2.67 15.92
CA ALA A 284 17.12 -1.71 17.01
C ALA A 284 18.36 -0.84 16.85
N THR A 285 19.49 -1.45 16.48
CA THR A 285 20.77 -0.74 16.27
C THR A 285 20.66 0.28 15.12
N ASP A 286 19.94 -0.04 14.05
CA ASP A 286 19.80 0.81 12.86
C ASP A 286 18.56 1.70 12.87
N ALA A 287 17.77 1.68 13.96
CA ALA A 287 16.50 2.38 14.07
C ALA A 287 16.69 3.90 13.85
N GLY A 288 15.92 4.47 12.92
CA GLY A 288 15.97 5.89 12.52
C GLY A 288 17.25 6.33 11.78
N LYS A 289 18.22 5.44 11.51
CA LYS A 289 19.52 5.83 10.92
C LYS A 289 19.51 5.90 9.40
N ARG A 290 18.60 5.19 8.73
CA ARG A 290 18.49 5.18 7.26
C ARG A 290 17.71 6.40 6.78
N LYS A 291 18.41 7.35 6.17
CA LYS A 291 17.81 8.57 5.61
C LYS A 291 17.68 8.48 4.10
N PHE A 292 16.48 8.73 3.59
CA PHE A 292 16.26 9.00 2.18
C PHE A 292 16.88 10.34 1.77
N ARG A 293 17.46 10.33 0.58
CA ARG A 293 17.97 11.50 -0.13
C ARG A 293 16.86 12.06 -1.02
N LEU A 294 17.03 13.31 -1.42
CA LEU A 294 16.11 13.98 -2.34
C LEU A 294 15.79 13.16 -3.61
N ASN A 295 16.80 12.54 -4.20
CA ASN A 295 16.61 11.74 -5.41
C ASN A 295 15.84 10.44 -5.15
N ASP A 296 15.88 9.88 -3.94
CA ASP A 296 15.09 8.71 -3.59
C ASP A 296 13.59 9.07 -3.65
N PHE A 297 13.20 10.21 -3.07
CA PHE A 297 11.82 10.70 -3.14
C PHE A 297 11.36 11.01 -4.56
N ARG A 298 12.23 11.57 -5.40
CA ARG A 298 11.90 11.86 -6.80
C ARG A 298 11.72 10.58 -7.62
N ASP A 299 12.42 9.50 -7.28
CA ASP A 299 12.24 8.20 -7.97
C ASP A 299 10.84 7.61 -7.78
N PHE A 300 10.09 8.02 -6.76
CA PHE A 300 8.70 7.60 -6.53
C PHE A 300 7.74 8.05 -7.64
N GLY A 301 8.10 9.11 -8.36
CA GLY A 301 7.32 9.68 -9.46
C GLY A 301 7.75 9.26 -10.86
N VAL A 302 8.78 8.39 -10.97
CA VAL A 302 9.29 7.88 -12.25
C VAL A 302 8.41 6.74 -12.73
N MET A 303 7.88 6.89 -13.93
CA MET A 303 6.90 5.97 -14.49
C MET A 303 7.39 5.25 -15.74
N PRO A 304 6.80 4.10 -16.09
CA PRO A 304 7.32 3.22 -17.14
C PRO A 304 7.20 3.80 -18.55
N ASP A 305 6.42 4.87 -18.73
CA ASP A 305 6.39 5.66 -19.96
C ASP A 305 7.57 6.62 -20.11
N GLY A 306 8.52 6.61 -19.15
CA GLY A 306 9.66 7.50 -19.10
C GLY A 306 9.33 8.90 -18.56
N GLY A 307 8.05 9.15 -18.23
CA GLY A 307 7.61 10.40 -17.64
C GLY A 307 8.06 10.53 -16.18
N ASP A 308 8.59 11.70 -15.84
CA ASP A 308 9.01 12.03 -14.48
C ASP A 308 8.44 13.37 -14.05
N HIS A 309 7.25 13.29 -13.47
CA HIS A 309 6.48 14.46 -13.08
C HIS A 309 7.04 15.15 -11.83
N LEU A 310 7.87 14.46 -11.03
CA LEU A 310 8.50 15.01 -9.83
C LEU A 310 9.81 15.75 -10.12
N ARG A 311 10.46 15.48 -11.27
CA ARG A 311 11.64 16.22 -11.74
C ARG A 311 11.35 17.38 -12.71
N LEU A 312 10.07 17.71 -12.94
CA LEU A 312 9.69 18.83 -13.81
C LEU A 312 10.20 20.18 -13.27
N GLN A 313 10.91 20.93 -14.12
CA GLN A 313 11.39 22.27 -13.79
C GLN A 313 10.24 23.26 -13.57
N GLY A 314 10.42 24.19 -12.63
CA GLY A 314 9.44 25.23 -12.31
C GLY A 314 8.31 24.80 -11.37
N HIS A 315 8.38 23.57 -10.86
CA HIS A 315 7.46 23.07 -9.83
C HIS A 315 8.17 22.98 -8.47
N ALA A 316 7.39 22.85 -7.40
CA ALA A 316 7.90 22.67 -6.04
C ALA A 316 8.78 21.41 -5.95
N ASP A 317 9.79 21.39 -5.09
CA ASP A 317 10.53 20.14 -4.88
C ASP A 317 9.74 19.18 -3.98
N VAL A 318 10.02 17.88 -4.04
CA VAL A 318 9.35 16.86 -3.19
C VAL A 318 9.57 17.08 -1.69
N LEU A 319 10.58 17.86 -1.31
CA LEU A 319 10.82 18.28 0.09
C LEU A 319 10.21 19.64 0.45
N ASP A 320 9.45 20.27 -0.46
CA ASP A 320 8.80 21.55 -0.21
C ASP A 320 7.83 21.45 0.98
N PRO A 321 7.73 22.48 1.85
CA PRO A 321 6.82 22.50 2.99
C PRO A 321 5.37 22.13 2.66
N ARG A 322 4.93 22.38 1.42
CA ARG A 322 3.60 22.00 0.92
C ARG A 322 3.34 20.48 0.95
N TYR A 323 4.38 19.65 0.92
CA TYR A 323 4.29 18.19 0.94
C TYR A 323 4.73 17.59 2.28
N THR A 324 5.56 18.31 3.03
CA THR A 324 6.20 17.82 4.26
C THR A 324 5.50 18.27 5.53
N ALA A 325 4.61 19.26 5.45
CA ALA A 325 3.81 19.68 6.60
C ALA A 325 2.96 18.51 7.15
N PRO A 326 3.03 18.23 8.46
CA PRO A 326 2.10 17.31 9.12
C PRO A 326 0.64 17.74 8.91
N SER A 327 -0.28 16.77 8.83
CA SER A 327 -1.70 17.10 8.65
C SER A 327 -2.33 17.82 9.86
N SER A 328 -1.73 17.72 11.05
CA SER A 328 -2.18 18.44 12.25
C SER A 328 -1.09 18.60 13.31
N ASP A 329 -1.36 19.46 14.31
CA ASP A 329 -0.51 19.59 15.50
C ASP A 329 -0.43 18.29 16.31
N ALA A 330 -1.53 17.52 16.36
CA ALA A 330 -1.56 16.23 17.04
C ALA A 330 -0.62 15.22 16.35
N ILE A 331 -0.65 15.16 15.02
CA ILE A 331 0.29 14.34 14.23
C ILE A 331 1.72 14.80 14.47
N THR A 332 1.98 16.11 14.48
CA THR A 332 3.31 16.67 14.76
C THR A 332 3.85 16.21 16.12
N ARG A 333 3.01 16.24 17.17
CA ARG A 333 3.40 15.78 18.51
C ARG A 333 3.65 14.27 18.56
N GLN A 334 2.78 13.48 17.93
CA GLN A 334 2.94 12.02 17.85
C GLN A 334 4.25 11.64 17.14
N VAL A 335 4.54 12.24 15.98
CA VAL A 335 5.78 11.98 15.23
C VAL A 335 7.02 12.29 16.07
N LYS A 336 7.09 13.48 16.68
CA LYS A 336 8.22 13.87 17.54
C LYS A 336 8.41 12.91 18.71
N TYR A 337 7.32 12.50 19.35
CA TYR A 337 7.38 11.59 20.49
C TYR A 337 7.89 10.21 20.08
N ILE A 338 7.36 9.66 18.98
CA ILE A 338 7.78 8.35 18.46
C ILE A 338 9.23 8.38 18.01
N GLU A 339 9.67 9.43 17.30
CA GLU A 339 11.08 9.55 16.88
C GLU A 339 12.04 9.62 18.08
N ALA A 340 11.63 10.24 19.20
CA ALA A 340 12.41 10.22 20.44
C ALA A 340 12.48 8.81 21.08
N LEU A 341 11.41 8.01 20.98
CA LEU A 341 11.46 6.61 21.41
C LEU A 341 12.38 5.75 20.51
N VAL A 342 12.34 5.98 19.21
CA VAL A 342 13.25 5.34 18.24
C VAL A 342 14.71 5.67 18.57
N GLU A 343 15.01 6.93 18.88
CA GLU A 343 16.34 7.37 19.27
C GLU A 343 16.84 6.62 20.52
N ARG A 344 16.01 6.55 21.57
CA ARG A 344 16.30 5.77 22.80
C ARG A 344 16.65 4.31 22.47
N VAL A 345 15.84 3.65 21.65
CA VAL A 345 16.09 2.26 21.23
C VAL A 345 17.43 2.13 20.49
N SER A 346 17.73 3.08 19.60
CA SER A 346 18.97 3.07 18.82
C SER A 346 20.24 3.29 19.66
N GLU A 347 20.08 3.90 20.84
CA GLU A 347 21.11 4.09 21.87
C GLU A 347 21.21 2.90 22.85
N GLY A 348 20.37 1.86 22.66
CA GLY A 348 20.32 0.69 23.53
C GLY A 348 19.55 0.93 24.83
N LEU A 349 18.83 2.03 24.95
CA LEU A 349 17.97 2.32 26.11
C LEU A 349 16.68 1.49 26.02
N VAL A 350 16.19 1.07 27.18
CA VAL A 350 14.95 0.29 27.27
C VAL A 350 13.75 1.22 27.08
N ILE A 351 12.79 0.76 26.27
CA ILE A 351 11.45 1.35 26.16
C ILE A 351 10.44 0.46 26.91
N HIS A 352 9.48 1.08 27.59
CA HIS A 352 8.52 0.40 28.46
C HIS A 352 7.09 0.54 27.94
N ALA A 353 6.19 -0.35 28.37
CA ALA A 353 4.76 -0.27 28.04
C ALA A 353 4.15 1.11 28.33
N ALA A 354 4.55 1.74 29.45
CA ALA A 354 4.11 3.09 29.83
C ALA A 354 4.53 4.20 28.85
N ASP A 355 5.57 3.98 28.03
CA ASP A 355 5.94 4.92 26.97
C ASP A 355 4.85 4.98 25.88
N PHE A 356 4.06 3.91 25.70
CA PHE A 356 2.95 3.86 24.74
C PHE A 356 1.64 4.46 25.28
N ASP A 357 1.39 4.38 26.60
CA ASP A 357 0.22 5.03 27.23
C ASP A 357 0.24 6.56 27.04
N ASN A 358 1.43 7.16 26.98
CA ASN A 358 1.60 8.58 26.71
C ASN A 358 1.29 8.94 25.25
N LEU A 359 1.50 8.02 24.31
CA LEU A 359 1.10 8.20 22.91
C LEU A 359 -0.43 8.21 22.77
N ASP A 360 -1.14 7.36 23.52
CA ASP A 360 -2.61 7.35 23.54
C ASP A 360 -3.20 8.66 24.08
N LYS A 361 -2.56 9.25 25.10
CA LYS A 361 -2.93 10.58 25.61
C LYS A 361 -2.72 11.68 24.57
N LEU A 362 -1.68 11.57 23.73
CA LEU A 362 -1.44 12.51 22.64
C LEU A 362 -2.48 12.38 21.50
N LYS A 363 -2.99 11.15 21.27
CA LYS A 363 -4.09 10.87 20.33
C LYS A 363 -5.44 11.41 20.84
N ALA A 364 -5.72 11.30 22.15
CA ALA A 364 -6.96 11.72 22.78
C ALA A 364 -7.24 13.25 22.79
N GLY A 365 -6.29 14.07 22.36
CA GLY A 365 -6.44 15.54 22.20
C GLY A 365 -7.13 15.99 20.91
N ALA A 366 -7.71 15.08 20.13
CA ALA A 366 -8.55 15.37 18.96
C ALA A 366 -9.88 14.62 19.09
N VAL A 367 -10.96 15.33 19.38
CA VAL A 367 -12.31 14.77 19.28
C VAL A 367 -12.72 14.84 17.81
N LEU A 368 -12.61 13.73 17.10
CA LEU A 368 -13.36 13.49 15.88
C LEU A 368 -14.41 12.41 16.15
N PRO A 369 -15.61 12.53 15.57
CA PRO A 369 -16.75 11.70 15.94
C PRO A 369 -16.46 10.23 15.66
N ASN A 370 -16.85 9.40 16.63
CA ASN A 370 -17.03 7.97 16.48
C ASN A 370 -17.96 7.68 15.31
N SER A 371 -17.39 7.42 14.14
CA SER A 371 -18.01 6.64 13.09
C SER A 371 -16.90 5.84 12.40
N ALA A 372 -16.89 4.53 12.69
CA ALA A 372 -16.04 3.51 12.10
C ALA A 372 -14.52 3.68 12.35
N LEU A 373 -14.12 3.65 13.62
CA LEU A 373 -12.81 3.10 13.99
C LEU A 373 -12.99 1.59 14.20
N ASP A 374 -13.23 0.86 13.11
CA ASP A 374 -12.49 -0.39 12.96
C ASP A 374 -11.09 0.09 12.59
N THR A 375 -10.22 0.13 13.58
CA THR A 375 -8.78 0.18 13.33
C THR A 375 -8.48 -1.07 12.52
N ASP A 376 -8.39 -0.94 11.19
CA ASP A 376 -8.00 -2.00 10.28
C ASP A 376 -6.63 -2.55 10.71
N GLU A 377 -6.61 -3.49 11.66
CA GLU A 377 -5.44 -4.30 12.00
C GLU A 377 -4.92 -5.01 10.73
N ASP A 378 -5.81 -5.21 9.76
CA ASP A 378 -5.53 -5.94 8.54
C ASP A 378 -5.03 -5.10 7.37
N MET A 379 -5.13 -3.76 7.35
CA MET A 379 -4.31 -2.92 6.44
C MET A 379 -2.80 -3.18 6.62
N PHE A 380 -2.45 -3.73 7.79
CA PHE A 380 -1.09 -3.84 8.28
C PHE A 380 -0.63 -5.26 8.58
N GLU A 381 -1.48 -6.29 8.40
CA GLU A 381 -1.03 -7.68 8.44
C GLU A 381 0.12 -7.98 7.46
N PRO A 382 0.16 -7.47 6.21
CA PRO A 382 1.30 -7.76 5.33
C PRO A 382 2.53 -6.91 5.63
N LEU A 383 2.47 -5.95 6.56
CA LEU A 383 3.59 -5.05 6.86
C LEU A 383 4.20 -5.27 8.25
N VAL A 384 3.39 -5.62 9.24
CA VAL A 384 3.85 -6.05 10.57
C VAL A 384 4.47 -7.44 10.45
N THR A 385 3.83 -8.39 9.77
CA THR A 385 4.43 -9.72 9.50
C THR A 385 5.60 -9.69 8.51
N SER A 386 5.74 -8.63 7.68
CA SER A 386 6.91 -8.45 6.80
C SER A 386 8.09 -7.78 7.49
N SER A 387 7.84 -7.03 8.56
CA SER A 387 8.92 -6.55 9.41
C SER A 387 9.46 -7.75 10.18
N THR A 388 10.78 -7.85 10.26
CA THR A 388 11.45 -8.89 11.05
C THR A 388 10.82 -9.08 12.43
N VAL A 389 10.49 -7.98 13.12
CA VAL A 389 10.00 -8.00 14.50
C VAL A 389 8.54 -8.45 14.61
N GLY A 390 7.70 -8.08 13.65
CA GLY A 390 6.32 -8.55 13.65
C GLY A 390 6.17 -9.99 13.16
N HIS A 391 7.11 -10.51 12.34
CA HIS A 391 7.18 -11.95 12.06
C HIS A 391 7.41 -12.76 13.34
N TRP A 392 8.41 -12.37 14.15
CA TRP A 392 8.69 -13.01 15.43
C TRP A 392 7.48 -13.05 16.37
N ARG A 393 6.74 -11.95 16.50
CA ARG A 393 5.53 -11.89 17.35
C ARG A 393 4.44 -12.84 16.85
N ALA A 394 4.30 -12.94 15.54
CA ALA A 394 3.29 -13.77 14.90
C ALA A 394 3.61 -15.28 15.09
N GLU A 395 4.87 -15.68 14.95
CA GLU A 395 5.32 -17.07 15.19
C GLU A 395 5.02 -17.54 16.62
N ARG A 396 5.24 -16.67 17.61
CA ARG A 396 4.95 -16.99 19.02
C ARG A 396 3.48 -17.13 19.37
N ARG A 397 2.62 -16.32 18.74
CA ARG A 397 1.16 -16.47 18.88
C ARG A 397 0.69 -17.84 18.37
N LEU A 398 1.34 -18.39 17.34
CA LEU A 398 1.00 -19.69 16.78
C LEU A 398 1.66 -20.87 17.47
N SER A 399 2.85 -20.70 18.04
CA SER A 399 3.55 -21.78 18.73
C SER A 399 2.87 -22.18 20.04
N GLY A 400 1.84 -21.43 20.47
CA GLY A 400 1.31 -21.49 21.83
C GLY A 400 2.36 -20.93 22.77
N ASP A 401 2.02 -19.87 23.50
CA ASP A 401 2.92 -19.32 24.50
C ASP A 401 3.15 -20.38 25.60
N PRO A 402 4.36 -20.93 25.80
CA PRO A 402 4.62 -21.91 26.86
C PRO A 402 4.45 -21.29 28.26
N ASP A 403 4.40 -19.96 28.38
CA ASP A 403 4.21 -19.26 29.65
C ASP A 403 2.74 -18.86 29.92
N ALA A 404 1.81 -19.11 28.99
CA ALA A 404 0.37 -18.92 29.24
C ALA A 404 -0.22 -19.89 30.31
N HIS A 405 0.59 -20.81 30.84
CA HIS A 405 0.24 -21.72 31.93
C HIS A 405 1.08 -21.57 33.20
N ARG A 406 1.89 -20.52 33.35
CA ARG A 406 2.47 -20.28 34.69
C ARG A 406 1.37 -19.75 35.62
N PRO A 407 0.98 -20.50 36.66
CA PRO A 407 0.06 -19.97 37.65
C PRO A 407 0.73 -18.75 38.31
N SER A 408 -0.02 -17.65 38.43
CA SER A 408 0.42 -16.49 39.20
C SER A 408 0.99 -16.95 40.54
N PRO A 409 2.14 -16.41 41.00
CA PRO A 409 2.56 -16.65 42.37
C PRO A 409 1.46 -16.11 43.28
N ALA A 410 0.92 -17.00 44.11
CA ALA A 410 -0.10 -16.68 45.11
C ALA A 410 0.41 -15.57 46.06
N PRO A 411 -0.50 -14.76 46.62
CA PRO A 411 -0.19 -13.48 47.29
C PRO A 411 0.78 -13.56 48.47
#